data_AF-M0D692-F1
#
_entry.id   AF-M0D692-F1
#
_cell.length_a   1.000
_cell.length_b   1.000
_cell.length_c   1.000
_cell.angle_alpha   90.00
_cell.angle_beta   90.00
_cell.angle_gamma   90.00
#
_symmetry.space_group_name_H-M   'P 1'
#
loop_
_entity.id
_entity.type
_entity.pdbx_description
1 polymer ?
#
loop_
_entity_poly.entity_id
_entity_poly.type
_entity_poly.pdbx_seq_one_letter_code
_entity_poly.pdbx_strand_id
1 'polypeptide(L)'
;MSDFCERVFRSFAGFLTPIEMSYQVRRYTEQQNPINGAATCESVARTSETLRDDTGLSSADFADSLDRVEFPGEWIPRISFDDHRILVQLDCGERLIDRGDCRQYKHGKPADLDATWAPLDVELVCNRNRQYDSIDSEYVVQVSVSLSSDLWLERTEIGEANRDYLAAFLERIEDAVRAEHVERDVYRTANFWVDFGIGDRADEFDPSTLY
;
A
#
# COMPACT_ATOMS: atom_id res chain seq x y z
N MET A 1 -12.15 12.91 -1.00
CA MET A 1 -11.58 11.57 -0.83
C MET A 1 -11.32 10.92 -2.19
N SER A 2 -12.30 10.87 -3.10
CA SER A 2 -12.12 10.33 -4.48
C SER A 2 -10.87 10.89 -5.18
N ASP A 3 -10.71 12.21 -5.28
CA ASP A 3 -9.52 12.85 -5.89
C ASP A 3 -8.18 12.50 -5.20
N PHE A 4 -8.19 12.16 -3.91
CA PHE A 4 -6.99 11.73 -3.20
C PHE A 4 -6.65 10.28 -3.57
N CYS A 5 -7.65 9.40 -3.55
CA CYS A 5 -7.50 8.01 -3.93
C CYS A 5 -7.11 7.87 -5.41
N GLU A 6 -7.65 8.71 -6.30
CA GLU A 6 -7.27 8.77 -7.72
C GLU A 6 -5.80 9.18 -7.89
N ARG A 7 -5.34 10.19 -7.13
CA ARG A 7 -3.92 10.61 -7.15
C ARG A 7 -2.99 9.50 -6.68
N VAL A 8 -3.35 8.79 -5.61
CA VAL A 8 -2.57 7.62 -5.15
C VAL A 8 -2.59 6.54 -6.23
N PHE A 9 -3.73 6.20 -6.82
CA PHE A 9 -3.78 5.17 -7.85
C PHE A 9 -2.95 5.54 -9.08
N ARG A 10 -2.94 6.82 -9.47
CA ARG A 10 -2.14 7.31 -10.59
C ARG A 10 -0.63 7.12 -10.37
N SER A 11 -0.14 7.07 -9.13
CA SER A 11 1.29 6.84 -8.88
C SER A 11 1.74 5.43 -9.29
N PHE A 12 0.81 4.48 -9.39
CA PHE A 12 1.08 3.09 -9.76
C PHE A 12 1.56 2.99 -11.22
N ALA A 13 1.13 3.94 -12.05
CA ALA A 13 1.53 4.02 -13.45
C ALA A 13 3.06 4.04 -13.59
N GLY A 14 3.58 3.24 -14.51
CA GLY A 14 5.01 3.09 -14.75
C GLY A 14 5.77 2.23 -13.73
N PHE A 15 5.09 1.71 -12.72
CA PHE A 15 5.64 0.67 -11.82
C PHE A 15 4.95 -0.67 -12.07
N LEU A 16 3.62 -0.68 -12.05
CA LEU A 16 2.81 -1.86 -12.35
C LEU A 16 1.49 -1.44 -12.99
N THR A 17 0.84 -2.39 -13.65
CA THR A 17 -0.51 -2.22 -14.17
C THR A 17 -1.42 -3.21 -13.43
N PRO A 18 -2.30 -2.74 -12.51
CA PRO A 18 -3.27 -3.62 -11.87
C PRO A 18 -4.23 -4.15 -12.93
N ILE A 19 -4.44 -5.45 -13.00
CA ILE A 19 -5.46 -6.06 -13.87
C ILE A 19 -6.64 -6.62 -13.08
N GLU A 20 -6.44 -6.81 -11.77
CA GLU A 20 -7.47 -7.14 -10.80
C GLU A 20 -7.16 -6.37 -9.53
N MET A 21 -8.17 -5.74 -8.95
CA MET A 21 -8.05 -5.00 -7.70
C MET A 21 -9.34 -5.19 -6.91
N SER A 22 -9.22 -5.65 -5.66
CA SER A 22 -10.30 -5.56 -4.69
C SER A 22 -10.03 -4.41 -3.73
N TYR A 23 -11.07 -3.68 -3.34
CA TYR A 23 -10.93 -2.70 -2.29
C TYR A 23 -12.08 -2.78 -1.29
N GLN A 24 -11.80 -2.35 -0.06
CA GLN A 24 -12.77 -2.30 1.01
C GLN A 24 -12.82 -0.91 1.64
N VAL A 25 -14.02 -0.33 1.64
CA VAL A 25 -14.33 0.92 2.32
C VAL A 25 -14.94 0.59 3.68
N ARG A 26 -14.26 0.99 4.76
CA ARG A 26 -14.79 0.88 6.13
C ARG A 26 -15.50 2.16 6.54
N ARG A 27 -16.65 2.05 7.21
CA ARG A 27 -17.54 3.18 7.54
C ARG A 27 -17.88 3.23 9.02
N TYR A 28 -17.73 4.40 9.61
CA TYR A 28 -18.02 4.64 11.03
C TYR A 28 -19.07 5.76 11.14
N THR A 29 -19.92 5.69 12.16
CA THR A 29 -20.83 6.78 12.53
C THR A 29 -20.07 7.82 13.38
N GLU A 30 -20.52 9.09 13.48
CA GLU A 30 -19.87 10.10 14.34
C GLU A 30 -19.69 9.65 15.81
N GLN A 31 -20.55 8.74 16.28
CA GLN A 31 -20.49 8.15 17.62
C GLN A 31 -19.42 7.06 17.75
N GLN A 32 -19.03 6.43 16.65
CA GLN A 32 -17.97 5.45 16.57
C GLN A 32 -16.67 6.16 16.16
N ASN A 33 -15.81 6.45 17.13
CA ASN A 33 -14.49 6.98 16.80
C ASN A 33 -13.70 5.92 16.00
N PRO A 34 -13.04 6.28 14.89
CA PRO A 34 -12.11 5.40 14.23
C PRO A 34 -11.01 5.00 15.22
N ILE A 35 -10.82 3.70 15.43
CA ILE A 35 -9.76 3.18 16.29
C ILE A 35 -8.54 2.92 15.42
N ASN A 36 -7.37 3.37 15.90
CA ASN A 36 -6.10 3.11 15.23
C ASN A 36 -5.84 1.60 15.14
N GLY A 37 -5.71 1.07 13.92
CA GLY A 37 -5.22 -0.28 13.65
C GLY A 37 -6.22 -1.22 12.95
N ALA A 38 -5.68 -2.14 12.16
CA ALA A 38 -6.43 -3.10 11.36
C ALA A 38 -7.27 -4.12 12.18
N ALA A 39 -7.04 -4.21 13.49
CA ALA A 39 -7.45 -5.33 14.34
C ALA A 39 -8.40 -4.93 15.48
N THR A 40 -9.45 -4.16 15.20
CA THR A 40 -10.54 -3.98 16.17
C THR A 40 -11.67 -4.95 15.90
N CYS A 41 -12.10 -5.69 16.92
CA CYS A 41 -13.28 -6.57 16.89
C CYS A 41 -14.62 -5.82 16.77
N GLU A 42 -14.60 -4.50 16.52
CA GLU A 42 -15.81 -3.71 16.32
C GLU A 42 -16.48 -4.04 14.98
N SER A 43 -17.81 -4.17 15.04
CA SER A 43 -18.65 -4.37 13.86
C SER A 43 -18.79 -3.06 13.10
N VAL A 44 -17.87 -2.84 12.17
CA VAL A 44 -17.84 -1.67 11.28
C VAL A 44 -18.50 -2.05 9.96
N ALA A 45 -19.37 -1.19 9.43
CA ALA A 45 -19.96 -1.42 8.11
C ALA A 45 -18.87 -1.35 7.03
N ARG A 46 -18.91 -2.29 6.09
CA ARG A 46 -17.91 -2.45 5.04
C ARG A 46 -18.62 -2.58 3.70
N THR A 47 -18.13 -1.86 2.71
CA THR A 47 -18.49 -2.08 1.30
C THR A 47 -17.24 -2.49 0.57
N SER A 48 -17.36 -3.52 -0.26
CA SER A 48 -16.25 -4.06 -1.03
C SER A 48 -16.64 -4.13 -2.49
N GLU A 49 -15.68 -3.81 -3.35
CA GLU A 49 -15.82 -3.87 -4.80
C GLU A 49 -14.57 -4.54 -5.36
N THR A 50 -14.75 -5.24 -6.48
CA THR A 50 -13.66 -5.87 -7.21
C THR A 50 -13.73 -5.40 -8.66
N LEU A 51 -12.62 -4.86 -9.14
CA LEU A 51 -12.44 -4.45 -10.53
C LEU A 51 -11.53 -5.45 -11.23
N ARG A 52 -11.82 -5.71 -12.51
CA ARG A 52 -11.01 -6.57 -13.35
C ARG A 52 -11.02 -6.11 -14.80
N ASP A 53 -9.82 -5.91 -15.33
CA ASP A 53 -9.55 -5.65 -16.74
C ASP A 53 -8.20 -6.29 -17.09
N ASP A 54 -8.21 -7.34 -17.92
CA ASP A 54 -6.99 -8.06 -18.29
C ASP A 54 -6.03 -7.20 -19.15
N THR A 55 -6.46 -6.03 -19.63
CA THR A 55 -5.63 -5.04 -20.34
C THR A 55 -5.05 -3.95 -19.43
N GLY A 56 -5.54 -3.88 -18.19
CA GLY A 56 -5.10 -2.92 -17.18
C GLY A 56 -6.20 -1.98 -16.70
N LEU A 57 -6.26 -1.80 -15.38
CA LEU A 57 -7.14 -0.86 -14.70
C LEU A 57 -6.51 0.54 -14.66
N SER A 58 -7.28 1.54 -15.08
CA SER A 58 -6.89 2.94 -15.01
C SER A 58 -7.35 3.61 -13.70
N SER A 59 -6.79 4.79 -13.40
CA SER A 59 -7.28 5.59 -12.28
C SER A 59 -8.73 6.04 -12.46
N ALA A 60 -9.20 6.17 -13.71
CA ALA A 60 -10.58 6.49 -14.03
C ALA A 60 -11.51 5.31 -13.70
N ASP A 61 -11.13 4.07 -14.04
CA ASP A 61 -11.92 2.89 -13.69
C ASP A 61 -12.11 2.76 -12.18
N PHE A 62 -11.06 3.09 -11.44
CA PHE A 62 -11.12 3.13 -9.99
C PHE A 62 -12.00 4.27 -9.46
N ALA A 63 -11.84 5.51 -9.95
CA ALA A 63 -12.68 6.64 -9.55
C ALA A 63 -14.18 6.37 -9.82
N ASP A 64 -14.50 5.86 -11.01
CA ASP A 64 -15.86 5.46 -11.41
C ASP A 64 -16.42 4.33 -10.52
N SER A 65 -15.57 3.44 -10.04
CA SER A 65 -15.98 2.43 -9.06
C SER A 65 -16.29 3.04 -7.70
N LEU A 66 -15.47 3.99 -7.26
CA LEU A 66 -15.58 4.60 -5.95
C LEU A 66 -16.85 5.46 -5.88
N ASP A 67 -17.23 6.11 -6.99
CA ASP A 67 -18.48 6.88 -7.10
C ASP A 67 -19.74 5.98 -7.05
N ARG A 68 -19.63 4.71 -7.44
CA ARG A 68 -20.73 3.72 -7.32
C ARG A 68 -20.91 3.21 -5.90
N VAL A 69 -19.87 3.32 -5.07
CA VAL A 69 -19.95 2.99 -3.65
C VAL A 69 -20.72 4.11 -2.95
N GLU A 70 -22.03 3.94 -2.80
CA GLU A 70 -22.86 4.90 -2.04
C GLU A 70 -22.22 5.15 -0.67
N PHE A 71 -21.96 6.40 -0.30
CA PHE A 71 -21.35 6.79 0.98
C PHE A 71 -22.40 7.30 1.99
N PRO A 72 -23.36 6.49 2.50
CA PRO A 72 -24.25 6.91 3.57
C PRO A 72 -23.46 6.96 4.88
N GLY A 73 -22.95 8.13 5.24
CA GLY A 73 -22.23 8.36 6.49
C GLY A 73 -21.13 9.41 6.37
N GLU A 74 -20.93 10.18 7.43
CA GLU A 74 -20.08 11.38 7.46
C GLU A 74 -18.57 11.07 7.51
N TRP A 75 -18.17 9.79 7.69
CA TRP A 75 -16.77 9.43 7.94
C TRP A 75 -16.30 8.09 7.34
N ILE A 76 -15.22 8.15 6.53
CA ILE A 76 -14.54 7.01 5.90
C ILE A 76 -13.07 7.01 6.34
N PRO A 77 -12.72 6.27 7.40
CA PRO A 77 -11.34 6.27 7.88
C PRO A 77 -10.44 5.30 7.15
N ARG A 78 -10.95 4.38 6.34
CA ARG A 78 -10.09 3.35 5.75
C ARG A 78 -10.58 2.85 4.39
N ILE A 79 -9.64 2.80 3.46
CA ILE A 79 -9.73 2.12 2.17
C ILE A 79 -8.52 1.18 2.09
N SER A 80 -8.74 -0.13 2.11
CA SER A 80 -7.68 -1.12 1.82
C SER A 80 -7.80 -1.63 0.40
N PHE A 81 -6.66 -1.86 -0.23
CA PHE A 81 -6.52 -2.42 -1.56
C PHE A 81 -5.95 -3.83 -1.42
N ASP A 82 -6.76 -4.86 -1.67
CA ASP A 82 -6.43 -6.26 -1.44
C ASP A 82 -6.45 -7.09 -2.74
N ASP A 83 -5.80 -8.27 -2.70
CA ASP A 83 -5.84 -9.33 -3.73
C ASP A 83 -5.55 -8.86 -5.17
N HIS A 84 -4.48 -8.07 -5.35
CA HIS A 84 -4.11 -7.57 -6.66
C HIS A 84 -3.46 -8.62 -7.54
N ARG A 85 -3.90 -8.66 -8.79
CA ARG A 85 -3.12 -9.26 -9.88
C ARG A 85 -2.54 -8.10 -10.69
N ILE A 86 -1.25 -8.12 -10.88
CA ILE A 86 -0.52 -6.99 -11.48
C ILE A 86 0.32 -7.49 -12.65
N LEU A 87 0.40 -6.69 -13.71
CA LEU A 87 1.38 -6.85 -14.78
C LEU A 87 2.58 -5.99 -14.44
N VAL A 88 3.76 -6.62 -14.39
CA VAL A 88 5.04 -5.96 -14.18
C VAL A 88 5.84 -6.04 -15.47
N GLN A 89 6.42 -4.93 -15.88
CA GLN A 89 7.32 -4.89 -17.03
C GLN A 89 8.74 -5.29 -16.59
N LEU A 90 9.19 -6.46 -17.03
CA LEU A 90 10.57 -6.90 -16.83
C LEU A 90 11.34 -6.82 -18.16
N ASP A 91 12.66 -6.95 -18.10
CA ASP A 91 13.52 -6.98 -19.30
C ASP A 91 13.21 -8.14 -20.25
N CYS A 92 12.71 -9.25 -19.70
CA CYS A 92 12.28 -10.43 -20.47
C CYS A 92 10.86 -10.30 -21.03
N GLY A 93 10.18 -9.18 -20.78
CA GLY A 93 8.81 -8.92 -21.18
C GLY A 93 7.88 -8.72 -19.99
N GLU A 94 6.60 -8.63 -20.30
CA GLU A 94 5.55 -8.48 -19.31
C GLU A 94 5.35 -9.79 -18.52
N ARG A 95 5.28 -9.69 -17.19
CA ARG A 95 5.01 -10.82 -16.30
C ARG A 95 3.79 -10.52 -15.44
N LEU A 96 2.84 -11.45 -15.44
CA LEU A 96 1.76 -11.48 -14.46
C LEU A 96 2.31 -11.91 -13.10
N ILE A 97 2.00 -11.14 -12.07
CA ILE A 97 2.28 -11.44 -10.67
C ILE A 97 0.94 -11.55 -9.93
N ASP A 98 0.80 -12.62 -9.15
CA ASP A 98 -0.33 -12.83 -8.28
C ASP A 98 0.09 -13.32 -6.89
N ARG A 99 -0.91 -13.70 -6.08
CA ARG A 99 -0.70 -14.19 -4.72
C ARG A 99 0.26 -15.39 -4.65
N GLY A 100 0.26 -16.27 -5.66
CA GLY A 100 1.13 -17.44 -5.72
C GLY A 100 2.62 -17.09 -5.86
N ASP A 101 2.94 -15.90 -6.38
CA ASP A 101 4.30 -15.37 -6.45
C ASP A 101 4.75 -14.72 -5.12
N CYS A 102 3.90 -14.63 -4.10
CA CYS A 102 4.17 -13.94 -2.84
C CYS A 102 4.75 -14.88 -1.79
N ARG A 103 5.92 -14.53 -1.24
CA ARG A 103 6.61 -15.31 -0.21
C ARG A 103 6.80 -14.51 1.06
N GLN A 104 6.45 -15.10 2.21
CA GLN A 104 6.78 -14.48 3.48
C GLN A 104 8.27 -14.57 3.71
N TYR A 105 8.86 -13.50 4.24
CA TYR A 105 10.22 -13.53 4.74
C TYR A 105 10.23 -13.51 6.26
N LYS A 106 11.05 -14.39 6.84
CA LYS A 106 11.40 -14.37 8.25
C LYS A 106 12.89 -14.60 8.36
N HIS A 107 13.58 -13.74 9.07
CA HIS A 107 15.03 -13.86 9.22
C HIS A 107 15.85 -13.67 7.93
N GLY A 108 15.39 -12.79 7.03
CA GLY A 108 16.00 -12.58 5.71
C GLY A 108 15.95 -13.80 4.80
N LYS A 109 15.11 -14.79 5.13
CA LYS A 109 14.91 -16.02 4.39
C LYS A 109 13.43 -16.21 4.10
N PRO A 110 13.05 -16.84 2.97
CA PRO A 110 11.68 -17.29 2.76
C PRO A 110 11.25 -18.17 3.94
N ALA A 111 10.13 -17.85 4.58
CA ALA A 111 9.49 -18.75 5.52
C ALA A 111 8.70 -19.79 4.71
N ASP A 112 8.74 -21.07 5.13
CA ASP A 112 7.94 -22.17 4.57
C ASP A 112 6.45 -22.05 4.95
N LEU A 113 5.89 -20.85 4.85
CA LEU A 113 4.47 -20.59 5.06
C LEU A 113 3.77 -20.50 3.69
N ASP A 114 2.49 -20.85 3.64
CA ASP A 114 1.66 -20.74 2.44
C ASP A 114 1.78 -19.36 1.79
N ALA A 115 1.53 -19.28 0.48
CA ALA A 115 1.44 -18.03 -0.27
C ALA A 115 0.65 -16.98 0.52
N THR A 116 1.36 -15.93 0.93
CA THR A 116 0.84 -14.86 1.77
C THR A 116 0.17 -13.78 0.90
N TRP A 117 -0.29 -12.72 1.54
CA TRP A 117 -1.06 -11.57 1.06
C TRP A 117 -0.48 -10.97 -0.23
N ALA A 118 -1.31 -10.19 -0.93
CA ALA A 118 -1.08 -9.62 -2.26
C ALA A 118 0.35 -9.07 -2.48
N PRO A 119 0.89 -9.15 -3.72
CA PRO A 119 2.29 -8.78 -4.03
C PRO A 119 2.64 -7.34 -3.68
N LEU A 120 1.61 -6.48 -3.69
CA LEU A 120 1.56 -5.13 -3.20
C LEU A 120 0.27 -5.00 -2.40
N ASP A 121 0.30 -4.39 -1.22
CA ASP A 121 -0.89 -3.97 -0.48
C ASP A 121 -0.76 -2.48 -0.20
N VAL A 122 -1.84 -1.74 -0.45
CA VAL A 122 -1.91 -0.30 -0.22
C VAL A 122 -3.08 -0.03 0.69
N GLU A 123 -2.84 0.71 1.76
CA GLU A 123 -3.87 1.08 2.72
C GLU A 123 -3.90 2.59 2.86
N LEU A 124 -5.07 3.18 2.64
CA LEU A 124 -5.33 4.60 2.90
C LEU A 124 -6.13 4.70 4.17
N VAL A 125 -5.57 5.37 5.18
CA VAL A 125 -6.21 5.54 6.48
C VAL A 125 -6.32 7.01 6.83
N CYS A 126 -7.55 7.51 6.97
CA CYS A 126 -7.83 8.85 7.45
C CYS A 126 -8.22 8.77 8.93
N ASN A 127 -7.43 9.39 9.82
CA ASN A 127 -7.65 9.38 11.26
C ASN A 127 -7.55 10.79 11.83
N ARG A 128 -8.09 10.99 13.04
CA ARG A 128 -7.82 12.24 13.78
C ARG A 128 -6.33 12.37 14.07
N ASN A 129 -5.80 13.56 13.86
CA ASN A 129 -4.44 13.88 14.26
C ASN A 129 -4.35 13.90 15.78
N ARG A 130 -3.64 12.92 16.34
CA ARG A 130 -3.36 12.81 17.78
C ARG A 130 -1.87 12.64 18.09
N GLN A 131 -1.06 12.50 17.06
CA GLN A 131 0.32 12.00 17.16
C GLN A 131 1.32 12.90 16.43
N TYR A 132 0.88 13.73 15.48
CA TYR A 132 1.76 14.54 14.64
C TYR A 132 1.54 16.02 14.92
N ASP A 133 2.23 16.53 15.95
CA ASP A 133 2.16 17.94 16.37
C ASP A 133 2.61 18.92 15.27
N SER A 134 3.33 18.45 14.26
CA SER A 134 3.78 19.25 13.12
C SER A 134 2.70 19.51 12.07
N ILE A 135 1.58 18.79 12.12
CA ILE A 135 0.50 18.87 11.12
C ILE A 135 -0.69 19.64 11.73
N ASP A 136 -1.00 20.82 11.19
CA ASP A 136 -2.04 21.74 11.73
C ASP A 136 -3.49 21.37 11.32
N SER A 137 -3.72 20.11 10.91
CA SER A 137 -5.05 19.62 10.55
C SER A 137 -5.64 18.72 11.64
N GLU A 138 -6.97 18.78 11.81
CA GLU A 138 -7.70 17.87 12.72
C GLU A 138 -7.56 16.40 12.33
N TYR A 139 -7.30 16.13 11.04
CA TYR A 139 -7.22 14.79 10.48
C TYR A 139 -5.94 14.62 9.67
N VAL A 140 -5.36 13.42 9.74
CA VAL A 140 -4.22 12.98 8.94
C VAL A 140 -4.64 11.83 8.05
N VAL A 141 -4.09 11.80 6.83
CA VAL A 141 -4.23 10.68 5.92
C VAL A 141 -2.88 9.96 5.84
N GLN A 142 -2.88 8.71 6.26
CA GLN A 142 -1.75 7.79 6.13
C GLN A 142 -1.92 6.97 4.87
N VAL A 143 -0.85 6.85 4.09
CA VAL A 143 -0.73 5.90 2.98
C VAL A 143 0.31 4.87 3.38
N SER A 144 -0.14 3.64 3.64
CA SER A 144 0.75 2.53 3.95
C SER A 144 0.92 1.67 2.70
N VAL A 145 2.17 1.37 2.35
CA VAL A 145 2.50 0.48 1.24
C VAL A 145 3.25 -0.71 1.81
N SER A 146 2.69 -1.91 1.62
CA SER A 146 3.28 -3.17 2.03
C SER A 146 3.67 -3.98 0.79
N LEU A 147 4.85 -4.58 0.81
CA LEU A 147 5.40 -5.34 -0.31
C LEU A 147 5.62 -6.79 0.14
N SER A 148 4.95 -7.72 -0.51
CA SER A 148 4.94 -9.14 -0.10
C SER A 148 5.47 -10.10 -1.18
N SER A 149 6.29 -9.61 -2.11
CA SER A 149 6.89 -10.42 -3.19
C SER A 149 8.42 -10.38 -3.16
N ASP A 150 9.03 -11.52 -3.47
CA ASP A 150 10.49 -11.66 -3.61
C ASP A 150 11.05 -10.91 -4.82
N LEU A 151 10.20 -10.64 -5.81
CA LEU A 151 10.50 -9.91 -7.03
C LEU A 151 11.16 -8.54 -6.78
N TRP A 152 10.82 -7.88 -5.68
CA TRP A 152 11.38 -6.58 -5.27
C TRP A 152 12.75 -6.71 -4.60
N LEU A 153 13.14 -7.93 -4.20
CA LEU A 153 14.23 -8.18 -3.26
C LEU A 153 15.30 -9.11 -3.83
N GLU A 154 15.08 -9.68 -5.01
CA GLU A 154 16.07 -10.52 -5.69
C GLU A 154 17.42 -9.80 -5.92
N ARG A 155 18.53 -10.52 -5.75
CA ARG A 155 19.88 -10.02 -6.04
C ARG A 155 20.30 -10.42 -7.46
N THR A 156 19.54 -9.95 -8.43
CA THR A 156 19.71 -10.16 -9.87
C THR A 156 19.62 -8.80 -10.57
N GLU A 157 20.08 -8.66 -11.82
CA GLU A 157 19.92 -7.42 -12.60
C GLU A 157 18.44 -6.99 -12.68
N ILE A 158 17.55 -7.97 -12.85
CA ILE A 158 16.09 -7.78 -12.83
C ILE A 158 15.61 -7.28 -11.45
N GLY A 159 16.11 -7.89 -10.37
CA GLY A 159 15.79 -7.46 -9.02
C GLY A 159 16.29 -6.06 -8.68
N GLU A 160 17.44 -5.64 -9.22
CA GLU A 160 17.95 -4.27 -9.09
C GLU A 160 17.05 -3.29 -9.85
N ALA A 161 16.70 -3.57 -11.11
CA ALA A 161 15.76 -2.75 -11.87
C ALA A 161 14.40 -2.63 -11.18
N ASN A 162 13.87 -3.74 -10.62
CA ASN A 162 12.62 -3.73 -9.87
C ASN A 162 12.69 -2.88 -8.60
N ARG A 163 13.85 -2.82 -7.93
CA ARG A 163 14.05 -1.91 -6.79
C ARG A 163 14.04 -0.45 -7.23
N ASP A 164 14.66 -0.12 -8.35
CA ASP A 164 14.64 1.23 -8.90
C ASP A 164 13.23 1.66 -9.28
N TYR A 165 12.46 0.76 -9.93
CA TYR A 165 11.06 1.02 -10.24
C TYR A 165 10.20 1.19 -8.99
N LEU A 166 10.47 0.41 -7.95
CA LEU A 166 9.80 0.52 -6.66
C LEU A 166 10.16 1.81 -5.92
N ALA A 167 11.42 2.22 -5.93
CA ALA A 167 11.86 3.49 -5.36
C ALA A 167 11.14 4.66 -6.05
N ALA A 168 11.16 4.69 -7.39
CA ALA A 168 10.46 5.70 -8.18
C ALA A 168 8.93 5.69 -7.95
N PHE A 169 8.33 4.53 -7.68
CA PHE A 169 6.91 4.43 -7.33
C PHE A 169 6.60 5.11 -6.00
N LEU A 170 7.39 4.80 -4.98
CA LEU A 170 7.20 5.36 -3.64
C LEU A 170 7.47 6.87 -3.63
N GLU A 171 8.47 7.35 -4.37
CA GLU A 171 8.67 8.80 -4.62
C GLU A 171 7.45 9.44 -5.28
N ARG A 172 6.86 8.79 -6.30
CA ARG A 172 5.61 9.28 -6.92
C ARG A 172 4.45 9.32 -5.94
N ILE A 173 4.36 8.38 -5.00
CA ILE A 173 3.35 8.43 -3.93
C ILE A 173 3.60 9.63 -3.04
N GLU A 174 4.84 9.79 -2.56
CA GLU A 174 5.26 10.91 -1.70
C GLU A 174 4.89 12.27 -2.34
N ASP A 175 5.20 12.44 -3.62
CA ASP A 175 4.85 13.64 -4.40
C ASP A 175 3.34 13.80 -4.60
N ALA A 176 2.63 12.72 -4.91
CA ALA A 176 1.20 12.75 -5.19
C ALA A 176 0.37 13.17 -3.96
N VAL A 177 0.81 12.74 -2.78
CA VAL A 177 0.15 13.05 -1.50
C VAL A 177 0.74 14.28 -0.82
N ARG A 178 1.91 14.76 -1.27
CA ARG A 178 2.72 15.82 -0.62
C ARG A 178 2.96 15.48 0.85
N ALA A 179 3.56 14.32 1.09
CA ALA A 179 3.72 13.79 2.43
C ALA A 179 4.46 14.79 3.34
N GLU A 180 3.85 15.17 4.46
CA GLU A 180 4.52 15.96 5.51
C GLU A 180 5.45 15.10 6.37
N HIS A 181 5.14 13.80 6.45
CA HIS A 181 5.90 12.81 7.19
C HIS A 181 5.94 11.51 6.40
N VAL A 182 7.14 10.96 6.24
CA VAL A 182 7.36 9.63 5.68
C VAL A 182 7.99 8.78 6.78
N GLU A 183 7.28 7.72 7.17
CA GLU A 183 7.75 6.76 8.15
C GLU A 183 7.88 5.39 7.46
N ARG A 184 8.96 4.68 7.76
CA ARG A 184 9.17 3.31 7.30
C ARG A 184 8.77 2.38 8.45
N ASP A 185 7.65 1.68 8.31
CA ASP A 185 7.20 0.73 9.33
C ASP A 185 8.04 -0.55 9.25
N VAL A 186 8.92 -0.74 10.23
CA VAL A 186 9.66 -1.99 10.40
C VAL A 186 8.78 -2.91 11.23
N TYR A 187 8.07 -3.82 10.55
CA TYR A 187 7.37 -4.89 11.24
C TYR A 187 8.34 -5.56 12.22
N ARG A 188 7.94 -5.80 13.48
CA ARG A 188 8.83 -6.38 14.52
C ARG A 188 9.46 -7.73 14.15
N THR A 189 8.96 -8.36 13.09
CA THR A 189 9.46 -9.62 12.52
C THR A 189 10.32 -9.44 11.26
N ALA A 190 10.37 -8.24 10.70
CA ALA A 190 11.20 -7.86 9.56
C ALA A 190 12.63 -7.61 10.06
N ASN A 191 13.57 -8.30 9.46
CA ASN A 191 14.99 -8.19 9.78
C ASN A 191 15.86 -8.31 8.52
N PHE A 192 15.27 -7.97 7.38
CA PHE A 192 15.97 -7.58 6.18
C PHE A 192 15.47 -6.20 5.81
N TRP A 193 16.34 -5.37 5.26
CA TRP A 193 16.05 -4.00 4.87
C TRP A 193 16.64 -3.72 3.49
N VAL A 194 15.86 -3.07 2.63
CA VAL A 194 16.34 -2.45 1.40
C VAL A 194 16.13 -0.96 1.58
N ASP A 195 17.23 -0.21 1.58
CA ASP A 195 17.16 1.24 1.57
C ASP A 195 16.82 1.70 0.14
N PHE A 196 15.66 2.35 0.01
CA PHE A 196 15.18 2.89 -1.26
C PHE A 196 15.49 4.38 -1.41
N GLY A 197 16.23 5.00 -0.46
CA GLY A 197 16.60 6.42 -0.54
C GLY A 197 15.45 7.42 -0.30
N ILE A 198 14.26 6.94 0.08
CA ILE A 198 13.06 7.75 0.29
C ILE A 198 13.04 8.35 1.70
N GLY A 199 13.01 9.68 1.77
CA GLY A 199 13.02 10.47 3.01
C GLY A 199 14.41 10.63 3.63
N ASP A 200 14.81 11.89 3.89
CA ASP A 200 16.06 12.31 4.56
C ASP A 200 16.17 11.88 6.05
N ARG A 201 15.50 10.80 6.47
CA ARG A 201 15.43 10.35 7.88
C ARG A 201 15.77 8.87 8.06
N ALA A 202 16.66 8.32 7.23
CA ALA A 202 17.24 7.00 7.44
C ALA A 202 18.10 6.90 8.73
N ASP A 203 18.34 8.02 9.42
CA ASP A 203 19.33 8.14 10.50
C ASP A 203 18.99 7.43 11.82
N GLU A 204 17.78 6.88 12.01
CA GLU A 204 17.39 6.30 13.32
C GLU A 204 17.30 4.77 13.38
N PHE A 205 17.46 4.05 12.26
CA PHE A 205 17.43 2.58 12.28
C PHE A 205 18.83 1.97 12.28
N ASP A 206 19.29 1.54 13.47
CA ASP A 206 20.50 0.73 13.60
C ASP A 206 20.14 -0.78 13.52
N PRO A 207 20.46 -1.49 12.43
CA PRO A 207 20.19 -2.92 12.29
C PRO A 207 20.91 -3.79 13.34
N SER A 208 21.90 -3.25 14.07
CA SER A 208 22.52 -3.94 15.21
C SER A 208 21.57 -4.10 16.41
N THR A 209 20.49 -3.31 16.49
CA THR A 209 19.47 -3.39 17.55
C THR A 209 18.53 -4.59 17.42
N LEU A 210 18.61 -5.33 16.29
CA LEU A 210 17.84 -6.54 16.04
C LEU A 210 18.49 -7.83 16.57
N TYR A 211 19.70 -7.74 17.17
CA TYR A 211 20.49 -8.88 17.65
C TYR A 211 20.73 -8.88 19.16
#